data_AF-A0AAP3M2T6-F1
#
_entry.id   AF-A0AAP3M2T6-F1
#
_cell.length_a   1.000
_cell.length_b   1.000
_cell.length_c   1.000
_cell.angle_alpha   90.00
_cell.angle_beta   90.00
_cell.angle_gamma   90.00
#
_symmetry.space_group_name_H-M   'P 1'
#
loop_
_entity.id
_entity.type
_entity.pdbx_description
1 polymer ?
#
loop_
_entity_poly.entity_id
_entity_poly.type
_entity_poly.pdbx_seq_one_letter_code
_entity_poly.pdbx_strand_id
1 'polypeptide(L)' 'MENITCTGCGMELKKDDPVYVDNDGDWFCSEVCLAISNTAESFDTVEEALENG' A
#
# COMPACT_ATOMS: atom_id res chain seq x y z
N MET A 1 -14.69 4.92 8.95
CA MET A 1 -13.79 4.95 7.78
C MET A 1 -12.42 4.77 8.38
N GLU A 2 -11.85 3.58 8.24
CA GLU A 2 -10.56 3.26 8.86
C GLU A 2 -9.48 4.03 8.11
N ASN A 3 -8.69 4.82 8.84
CA ASN A 3 -7.60 5.59 8.27
C ASN A 3 -6.42 4.63 8.05
N ILE A 4 -6.13 4.31 6.80
CA ILE A 4 -4.98 3.48 6.44
C ILE A 4 -3.75 4.38 6.42
N THR A 5 -2.66 3.94 7.04
CA THR A 5 -1.40 4.69 7.11
C THR A 5 -0.29 3.92 6.42
N CYS A 6 0.60 4.63 5.73
CA CYS A 6 1.80 4.05 5.14
C CYS A 6 2.70 3.45 6.23
N THR A 7 3.01 2.16 6.14
CA THR A 7 3.93 1.46 7.07
C THR A 7 5.34 2.06 7.01
N GLY A 8 5.77 2.52 5.83
CA GLY A 8 7.12 3.06 5.63
C GLY A 8 7.37 4.47 6.18
N CYS A 9 6.38 5.36 6.15
CA CYS A 9 6.56 6.78 6.54
C CYS A 9 5.49 7.34 7.47
N GLY A 10 4.45 6.57 7.79
CA GLY A 10 3.38 6.96 8.73
C GLY A 10 2.38 7.97 8.18
N MET A 11 2.45 8.34 6.89
CA MET A 11 1.48 9.26 6.29
C MET A 11 0.12 8.59 6.10
N GLU A 12 -0.95 9.36 6.29
CA GLU A 12 -2.32 8.91 5.99
C GLU A 12 -2.50 8.72 4.49
N LEU A 13 -3.02 7.56 4.10
CA LEU A 13 -3.33 7.19 2.72
C LEU A 13 -4.78 7.51 2.45
N LYS A 14 -5.05 8.35 1.43
CA LYS A 14 -6.42 8.63 1.02
C LYS A 14 -6.89 7.58 0.04
N LYS A 15 -8.21 7.42 -0.05
CA LYS A 15 -8.86 6.42 -0.92
C LYS A 15 -8.49 6.55 -2.40
N ASP A 16 -8.17 7.76 -2.84
CA ASP A 16 -7.89 8.07 -4.24
C ASP A 16 -6.37 8.18 -4.52
N ASP A 17 -5.52 8.00 -3.51
CA ASP A 17 -4.07 8.04 -3.69
C ASP A 17 -3.55 6.67 -4.18
N PRO A 18 -2.51 6.65 -5.03
CA PRO A 18 -1.83 5.41 -5.37
C PRO A 18 -1.20 4.79 -4.11
N VAL A 19 -1.39 3.50 -3.96
CA VAL A 19 -0.83 2.72 -2.84
C VAL A 19 -0.18 1.45 -3.37
N TYR A 20 0.78 0.97 -2.62
CA TYR A 20 1.53 -0.25 -2.91
C TYR A 20 1.36 -1.18 -1.71
N VAL A 21 1.17 -2.48 -1.94
CA VAL A 21 0.95 -3.45 -0.88
C VAL A 21 1.98 -4.56 -1.00
N ASP A 22 2.66 -4.92 0.07
CA ASP A 22 3.59 -6.05 0.05
C ASP A 22 2.88 -7.39 0.32
N ASN A 23 3.63 -8.48 0.24
CA ASN A 23 3.09 -9.83 0.45
C ASN A 23 2.63 -10.10 1.90
N ASP A 24 3.01 -9.25 2.85
CA ASP A 24 2.58 -9.33 4.25
C ASP A 24 1.30 -8.50 4.49
N GLY A 25 0.82 -7.77 3.49
CA GLY A 25 -0.36 -6.92 3.54
C GLY A 25 -0.09 -5.52 4.08
N ASP A 26 1.18 -5.08 4.13
CA ASP A 26 1.56 -3.74 4.54
C ASP A 26 1.33 -2.71 3.42
N TRP A 27 0.83 -1.54 3.78
CA TRP A 27 0.43 -0.48 2.84
C TRP A 27 1.50 0.59 2.74
N PHE A 28 1.81 1.04 1.53
CA PHE A 28 2.86 2.02 1.27
C PHE A 28 2.39 3.12 0.30
N CYS A 29 2.81 4.36 0.55
CA CYS A 29 2.43 5.52 -0.27
C CYS A 29 3.22 5.66 -1.58
N SER A 30 4.30 4.89 -1.74
CA SER A 30 5.20 4.98 -2.88
C SER A 30 6.08 3.74 -2.96
N GLU A 31 6.62 3.43 -4.15
CA GLU A 31 7.64 2.40 -4.35
C GLU A 31 8.88 2.61 -3.45
N VAL A 32 9.17 3.86 -3.05
CA VAL A 32 10.27 4.17 -2.13
C VAL A 32 10.01 3.62 -0.73
N CYS A 33 8.76 3.74 -0.25
CA CYS A 33 8.36 3.16 1.04
C CYS A 33 8.21 1.65 0.94
N LEU A 34 7.74 1.15 -0.20
CA LEU A 34 7.65 -0.28 -0.51
C LEU A 34 9.03 -0.94 -0.61
N ALA A 35 10.03 -0.26 -1.16
CA ALA A 35 11.40 -0.78 -1.30
C ALA A 35 12.12 -1.04 0.03
N ILE A 36 11.51 -0.62 1.16
CA ILE A 36 11.92 -1.05 2.50
C ILE A 36 11.53 -2.53 2.73
N SER A 37 10.45 -2.99 2.11
CA SER A 37 9.99 -4.39 2.07
C SER A 37 10.57 -5.13 0.86
N ASN A 38 11.15 -6.31 1.06
CA ASN A 38 11.96 -7.02 0.05
C ASN A 38 11.13 -7.80 -0.99
N THR A 39 9.81 -7.73 -0.93
CA THR A 39 8.89 -8.48 -1.80
C THR A 39 7.63 -7.67 -2.03
N ALA A 40 7.27 -7.37 -3.28
CA ALA A 40 6.09 -6.59 -3.59
C ALA A 40 5.35 -7.10 -4.82
N GLU A 41 4.02 -7.18 -4.70
CA GLU A 41 3.09 -7.14 -5.83
C GLU A 41 2.57 -5.70 -5.97
N SER A 42 2.27 -5.26 -7.19
CA SER A 42 1.79 -3.90 -7.47
C SER A 42 0.42 -3.97 -8.13
N PHE A 43 -0.55 -3.23 -7.60
CA PHE A 43 -1.92 -3.14 -8.13
C PHE A 43 -2.20 -1.70 -8.56
N ASP A 44 -3.05 -1.52 -9.58
CA ASP A 44 -3.43 -0.18 -10.08
C ASP A 44 -4.42 0.52 -9.14
N THR A 45 -5.18 -0.23 -8.31
CA THR A 45 -6.11 0.33 -7.31
C THR A 45 -6.20 -0.45 -6.00
N VAL A 46 -6.64 0.23 -4.93
CA VAL A 46 -6.97 -0.37 -3.62
C VAL A 46 -8.04 -1.47 -3.73
N GLU A 47 -9.04 -1.24 -4.59
CA GLU A 47 -10.16 -2.18 -4.78
C GLU A 47 -9.69 -3.46 -5.46
N GLU A 48 -8.78 -3.34 -6.44
CA GLU A 48 -8.13 -4.48 -7.09
C GLU A 48 -7.28 -5.31 -6.11
N ALA A 49 -6.55 -4.65 -5.21
CA ALA A 49 -5.76 -5.31 -4.17
C ALA A 49 -6.66 -6.12 -3.19
N LEU A 50 -7.85 -5.61 -2.86
CA LEU A 50 -8.79 -6.29 -1.97
C LEU A 50 -9.49 -7.51 -2.62
N GLU A 51 -9.59 -7.56 -3.94
CA GLU A 51 -10.20 -8.68 -4.66
C GLU A 51 -9.22 -9.82 -4.97
N ASN A 52 -7.90 -9.58 -4.94
CA ASN A 52 -6.87 -10.53 -5.39
C ASN A 52 -5.81 -10.93 -4.35
N GLY A 53 -5.77 -10.28 -3.17
CA GLY A 53 -4.96 -10.68 -2.01
C GLY A 53 -5.70 -11.59 -1.04
#